data_AF-A0A3M1EN04-F1
#
_entry.id   AF-A0A3M1EN04-F1
#
_cell.length_a   1.000
_cell.length_b   1.000
_cell.length_c   1.000
_cell.angle_alpha   90.00
_cell.angle_beta   90.00
_cell.angle_gamma   90.00
#
_symmetry.space_group_name_H-M   'P 1'
#
loop_
_entity.id
_entity.type
_entity.pdbx_description
1 polymer ?
#
loop_
_entity_poly.entity_id
_entity_poly.type
_entity_poly.pdbx_seq_one_letter_code
_entity_poly.pdbx_strand_id
1 'polypeptide(L)'
;MVCGWISPALSRYLVCWSALAFLAMPTARATDPSHFLNTKSWDCTLEISLKRTDEGRSRIPGSTDRYRKQFSERISGRIRIHDVQEFPDDDAIRLAAWRGGEAHASIRHEQHWTEQNGVIIRDSLVTYDGPVKFYGDEEEPGFLVWLMPEEKIYAIQWGFAPVKAQRISHCRIKGGEAEQMRKELEQMPPSPDQRPMEQLGRGLARTLCASEKRTTTEISGKLFGGSVVDIPLPSSLVLEGEGKVENEPQAKARWSCRPL
;
A
#
# COMPACT_ATOMS: atom_id res chain seq x y z
N MET A 1 -23.27 -25.01 -21.05
CA MET A 1 -24.03 -23.83 -21.49
C MET A 1 -24.02 -22.83 -20.33
N VAL A 2 -23.07 -21.90 -20.35
CA VAL A 2 -22.85 -20.93 -19.27
C VAL A 2 -22.98 -19.55 -19.91
N CYS A 3 -24.08 -18.85 -19.60
CA CYS A 3 -24.32 -17.49 -20.07
C CYS A 3 -23.57 -16.51 -19.14
N GLY A 4 -22.59 -15.82 -19.71
CA GLY A 4 -21.90 -14.71 -19.06
C GLY A 4 -22.80 -13.49 -18.93
N TRP A 5 -22.83 -12.90 -17.74
CA TRP A 5 -23.44 -11.60 -17.48
C TRP A 5 -22.43 -10.50 -17.80
N ILE A 6 -22.65 -9.80 -18.90
CA ILE A 6 -21.96 -8.56 -19.24
C ILE A 6 -22.74 -7.42 -18.58
N SER A 7 -22.10 -6.67 -17.67
CA SER A 7 -22.71 -5.48 -17.05
C SER A 7 -22.78 -4.31 -18.05
N PRO A 8 -23.94 -3.64 -18.23
CA PRO A 8 -24.16 -2.65 -19.29
C PRO A 8 -23.74 -1.20 -18.92
N ALA A 9 -22.69 -1.01 -18.11
CA ALA A 9 -22.41 0.30 -17.50
C ALA A 9 -21.47 1.25 -18.28
N LEU A 10 -20.97 0.88 -19.47
CA LEU A 10 -19.94 1.65 -20.17
C LEU A 10 -20.41 2.48 -21.39
N SER A 11 -21.72 2.55 -21.68
CA SER A 11 -22.22 3.16 -22.92
C SER A 11 -22.66 4.64 -22.84
N ARG A 12 -22.29 5.40 -21.80
CA ARG A 12 -22.84 6.78 -21.59
C ARG A 12 -21.85 7.95 -21.55
N TYR A 13 -20.58 7.78 -21.93
CA TYR A 13 -19.61 8.87 -21.95
C TYR A 13 -19.05 9.19 -23.35
N LEU A 14 -19.91 9.23 -24.37
CA LEU A 14 -19.56 9.70 -25.71
C LEU A 14 -20.58 10.70 -26.22
N VAL A 15 -20.43 12.00 -25.88
CA VAL A 15 -20.89 13.10 -26.73
C VAL A 15 -19.99 14.34 -26.51
N CYS A 16 -19.14 14.60 -27.52
CA CYS A 16 -18.89 15.92 -28.12
C CYS A 16 -18.19 17.01 -27.29
N TRP A 17 -16.88 17.20 -27.51
CA TRP A 17 -16.27 18.53 -27.61
C TRP A 17 -15.16 18.53 -28.69
N SER A 18 -15.49 19.13 -29.83
CA SER A 18 -14.67 20.08 -30.59
C SER A 18 -13.31 19.68 -31.16
N ALA A 19 -13.33 19.39 -32.46
CA ALA A 19 -12.45 19.90 -33.52
C ALA A 19 -11.21 20.76 -33.17
N LEU A 20 -10.08 20.29 -33.70
CA LEU A 20 -8.97 21.06 -34.32
C LEU A 20 -8.15 22.03 -33.47
N ALA A 21 -7.08 21.49 -32.91
CA ALA A 21 -5.74 22.06 -33.05
C ALA A 21 -4.76 20.93 -33.39
N PHE A 22 -4.72 20.51 -34.66
CA PHE A 22 -3.61 19.72 -35.21
C PHE A 22 -2.39 20.64 -35.31
N LEU A 23 -1.78 20.96 -34.17
CA LEU A 23 -0.37 21.30 -34.14
C LEU A 23 0.35 20.03 -34.59
N ALA A 24 1.07 20.14 -35.71
CA ALA A 24 2.01 19.14 -36.17
C ALA A 24 3.04 18.90 -35.06
N MET A 25 2.71 18.00 -34.14
CA MET A 25 3.71 17.39 -33.30
C MET A 25 4.66 16.68 -34.28
N PRO A 26 5.98 16.85 -34.12
CA PRO A 26 6.91 16.01 -34.87
C PRO A 26 6.45 14.58 -34.65
N THR A 27 6.24 13.85 -35.74
CA THR A 27 6.08 12.40 -35.70
C THR A 27 7.37 11.85 -35.13
N ALA A 28 7.45 11.85 -33.80
CA ALA A 28 8.47 11.13 -33.06
C ALA A 28 8.36 9.72 -33.61
N ARG A 29 9.38 9.32 -34.39
CA ARG A 29 9.52 7.95 -34.86
C ARG A 29 9.38 7.11 -33.60
N ALA A 30 8.31 6.33 -33.53
CA ALA A 30 8.17 5.35 -32.47
C ALA A 30 9.44 4.50 -32.54
N THR A 31 10.17 4.46 -31.43
CA THR A 31 11.37 3.64 -31.30
C THR A 31 10.98 2.21 -31.67
N ASP A 32 11.75 1.57 -32.55
CA ASP A 32 11.51 0.18 -32.94
C ASP A 32 11.49 -0.68 -31.66
N PRO A 33 10.37 -1.37 -31.34
CA PRO A 33 10.25 -2.17 -30.13
C PRO A 33 11.29 -3.30 -30.06
N SER A 34 11.88 -3.70 -31.20
CA SER A 34 12.96 -4.69 -31.27
C SER A 34 14.16 -4.34 -30.37
N HIS A 35 14.41 -3.06 -30.09
CA HIS A 35 15.50 -2.64 -29.20
C HIS A 35 15.30 -3.09 -27.75
N PHE A 36 14.06 -3.21 -27.28
CA PHE A 36 13.75 -3.72 -25.93
C PHE A 36 14.00 -5.23 -25.85
N LEU A 37 13.63 -5.98 -26.89
CA LEU A 37 13.84 -7.43 -26.99
C LEU A 37 15.32 -7.82 -27.04
N ASN A 38 16.16 -6.99 -27.65
CA ASN A 38 17.59 -7.24 -27.75
C ASN A 38 18.34 -7.04 -26.41
N THR A 39 17.70 -6.41 -25.42
CA THR A 39 18.30 -6.15 -24.11
C THR A 39 18.08 -7.33 -23.17
N LYS A 40 19.15 -8.04 -22.81
CA LYS A 40 19.07 -9.25 -21.98
C LYS A 40 18.85 -8.99 -20.49
N SER A 41 19.16 -7.79 -20.01
CA SER A 41 19.01 -7.48 -18.59
C SER A 41 18.82 -6.00 -18.33
N TRP A 42 18.10 -5.70 -17.25
CA TRP A 42 17.80 -4.34 -16.82
C TRP A 42 18.08 -4.16 -15.33
N ASP A 43 18.52 -2.96 -14.95
CA ASP A 43 18.64 -2.52 -13.55
C ASP A 43 17.54 -1.51 -13.27
N CYS A 44 16.60 -1.88 -12.40
CA CYS A 44 15.43 -1.11 -12.05
C CYS A 44 15.49 -0.64 -10.61
N THR A 45 15.10 0.61 -10.39
CA THR A 45 14.86 1.20 -9.07
C THR A 45 13.42 1.64 -8.98
N LEU A 46 12.82 1.45 -7.81
CA LEU A 46 11.44 1.81 -7.50
C LEU A 46 11.40 2.50 -6.14
N GLU A 47 10.78 3.67 -6.07
CA GLU A 47 10.54 4.39 -4.83
C GLU A 47 9.06 4.76 -4.75
N ILE A 48 8.40 4.36 -3.68
CA ILE A 48 6.98 4.63 -3.45
C ILE A 48 6.85 5.32 -2.11
N SER A 49 6.05 6.37 -2.05
CA SER A 49 5.80 7.10 -0.81
C SER A 49 4.32 7.47 -0.66
N LEU A 50 3.83 7.37 0.58
CA LEU A 50 2.49 7.79 0.98
C LEU A 50 2.60 8.58 2.27
N LYS A 51 2.02 9.79 2.26
CA LYS A 51 1.75 10.57 3.46
C LYS A 51 0.29 10.96 3.45
N ARG A 52 -0.49 10.40 4.38
CA ARG A 52 -1.93 10.64 4.49
C ARG A 52 -2.31 10.96 5.92
N THR A 53 -3.17 11.95 6.11
CA THR A 53 -3.83 12.21 7.39
C THR A 53 -5.33 12.11 7.17
N ASP A 54 -5.97 11.18 7.88
CA ASP A 54 -7.41 10.99 7.86
C ASP A 54 -7.99 11.45 9.20
N GLU A 55 -9.00 12.31 9.16
CA GLU A 55 -9.70 12.79 10.36
C GLU A 55 -11.20 12.59 10.19
N GLY A 56 -11.88 12.23 11.27
CA GLY A 56 -13.31 12.00 11.21
C GLY A 56 -13.98 11.85 12.56
N ARG A 57 -15.30 11.63 12.51
CA ARG A 57 -16.16 11.36 13.67
C ARG A 57 -17.08 10.20 13.32
N SER A 58 -17.29 9.26 14.24
CA SER A 58 -18.36 8.27 14.02
C SER A 58 -19.71 8.96 14.19
N ARG A 59 -20.65 8.63 13.31
CA ARG A 59 -22.05 9.03 13.48
C ARG A 59 -22.81 8.07 14.40
N ILE A 60 -22.19 6.96 14.79
CA ILE A 60 -22.79 5.96 15.67
C ILE A 60 -22.49 6.37 17.12
N PRO A 61 -23.51 6.74 17.92
CA PRO A 61 -23.33 7.04 19.33
C PRO A 61 -22.72 5.83 20.07
N GLY A 62 -21.65 6.06 20.84
CA GLY A 62 -21.04 5.06 21.72
C GLY A 62 -19.87 4.25 21.15
N SER A 63 -19.51 4.37 19.86
CA SER A 63 -18.36 3.63 19.30
C SER A 63 -17.07 4.45 19.23
N THR A 64 -17.12 5.68 18.68
CA THR A 64 -15.93 6.52 18.45
C THR A 64 -16.34 7.98 18.23
N ASP A 65 -16.01 8.90 19.14
CA ASP A 65 -16.44 10.29 18.99
C ASP A 65 -15.64 11.02 17.90
N ARG A 66 -14.33 10.83 17.93
CA ARG A 66 -13.38 11.45 16.98
C ARG A 66 -12.22 10.51 16.74
N TYR A 67 -11.68 10.52 15.53
CA TYR A 67 -10.44 9.83 15.22
C TYR A 67 -9.54 10.70 14.33
N ARG A 68 -8.24 10.43 14.43
CA ARG A 68 -7.18 10.96 13.60
C ARG A 68 -6.22 9.81 13.29
N LYS A 69 -5.96 9.56 12.02
CA LYS A 69 -5.00 8.56 11.56
C LYS A 69 -3.95 9.25 10.72
N GLN A 70 -2.69 9.01 11.00
CA GLN A 70 -1.56 9.49 10.21
C GLN A 70 -0.81 8.28 9.67
N PHE A 71 -0.67 8.22 8.35
CA PHE A 71 0.06 7.20 7.62
C PHE A 71 1.28 7.84 7.00
N SER A 72 2.45 7.28 7.28
CA SER A 72 3.70 7.58 6.60
C SER A 72 4.33 6.26 6.18
N GLU A 73 4.33 5.99 4.89
CA GLU A 73 4.92 4.79 4.30
C GLU A 73 5.91 5.20 3.21
N ARG A 74 7.08 4.57 3.19
CA ARG A 74 8.06 4.68 2.12
C ARG A 74 8.63 3.30 1.83
N ILE A 75 8.61 2.89 0.58
CA ILE A 75 9.24 1.65 0.12
C ILE A 75 10.23 2.02 -0.98
N SER A 76 11.46 1.55 -0.87
CA SER A 76 12.49 1.71 -1.89
C SER A 76 13.05 0.34 -2.26
N GLY A 77 13.05 0.01 -3.54
CA GLY A 77 13.53 -1.26 -4.07
C GLY A 77 14.50 -1.07 -5.22
N ARG A 78 15.41 -2.02 -5.37
CA ARG A 78 16.25 -2.20 -6.54
C ARG A 78 16.12 -3.65 -7.00
N ILE A 79 15.90 -3.86 -8.28
CA ILE A 79 15.70 -5.18 -8.85
C ILE A 79 16.37 -5.28 -10.22
N ARG A 80 16.95 -6.45 -10.49
CA ARG A 80 17.45 -6.78 -11.82
C ARG A 80 16.43 -7.64 -12.55
N ILE A 81 16.07 -7.23 -13.75
CA ILE A 81 15.25 -8.01 -14.67
C ILE A 81 16.19 -8.77 -15.57
N HIS A 82 15.98 -10.08 -15.69
CA HIS A 82 16.75 -10.96 -16.56
C HIS A 82 15.90 -11.63 -17.63
N ASP A 83 14.60 -11.41 -17.58
CA ASP A 83 13.65 -12.09 -18.44
C ASP A 83 12.81 -11.05 -19.19
N VAL A 84 12.91 -11.15 -20.51
CA VAL A 84 12.26 -10.29 -21.49
C VAL A 84 11.51 -11.22 -22.42
N GLN A 85 10.18 -11.16 -22.34
CA GLN A 85 9.29 -12.05 -23.07
C GLN A 85 8.39 -11.22 -23.97
N GLU A 86 8.28 -11.66 -25.23
CA GLU A 86 7.28 -11.16 -26.17
C GLU A 86 6.03 -12.02 -26.03
N PHE A 87 4.86 -11.38 -25.95
CA PHE A 87 3.57 -12.06 -25.94
C PHE A 87 2.85 -11.71 -27.24
N PRO A 88 2.95 -12.57 -28.27
CA PRO A 88 2.39 -12.29 -29.59
C PRO A 88 0.88 -12.08 -29.58
N ASP A 89 0.19 -12.65 -28.59
CA ASP A 89 -1.27 -12.56 -28.48
C ASP A 89 -1.75 -11.26 -27.82
N ASP A 90 -0.86 -10.57 -27.08
CA ASP A 90 -1.18 -9.35 -26.31
C ASP A 90 -0.59 -8.08 -26.93
N ASP A 91 0.09 -8.17 -28.08
CA ASP A 91 0.87 -7.09 -28.72
C ASP A 91 1.79 -6.34 -27.73
N ALA A 92 2.27 -7.06 -26.72
CA ALA A 92 2.97 -6.50 -25.57
C ALA A 92 4.30 -7.22 -25.30
N ILE A 93 5.27 -6.44 -24.81
CA ILE A 93 6.54 -6.95 -24.31
C ILE A 93 6.53 -6.86 -22.79
N ARG A 94 6.84 -7.96 -22.11
CA ARG A 94 6.95 -8.01 -20.66
C ARG A 94 8.43 -8.04 -20.23
N LEU A 95 8.80 -7.12 -19.35
CA LEU A 95 10.06 -7.15 -18.62
C LEU A 95 9.75 -7.57 -17.18
N ALA A 96 10.19 -8.76 -16.76
CA ALA A 96 9.69 -9.37 -15.54
C ALA A 96 10.81 -9.86 -14.61
N ALA A 97 10.64 -9.61 -13.31
CA ALA A 97 11.54 -10.11 -12.28
C ALA A 97 10.77 -10.85 -11.19
N TRP A 98 11.00 -12.16 -11.14
CA TRP A 98 10.42 -13.08 -10.17
C TRP A 98 11.18 -13.12 -8.84
N ARG A 99 12.51 -13.03 -8.89
CA ARG A 99 13.41 -13.20 -7.73
C ARG A 99 14.63 -12.30 -7.86
N GLY A 100 15.24 -11.93 -6.72
CA GLY A 100 16.58 -11.32 -6.70
C GLY A 100 16.64 -9.80 -6.58
N GLY A 101 15.56 -9.13 -6.15
CA GLY A 101 15.58 -7.71 -5.78
C GLY A 101 15.79 -7.49 -4.28
N GLU A 102 16.40 -6.35 -3.94
CA GLU A 102 16.52 -5.86 -2.56
C GLU A 102 15.55 -4.69 -2.37
N ALA A 103 14.81 -4.69 -1.28
CA ALA A 103 13.94 -3.57 -0.94
C ALA A 103 13.94 -3.30 0.55
N HIS A 104 13.60 -2.06 0.89
CA HIS A 104 13.56 -1.54 2.24
C HIS A 104 12.26 -0.77 2.43
N ALA A 105 11.57 -1.02 3.53
CA ALA A 105 10.33 -0.32 3.88
C ALA A 105 10.49 0.42 5.21
N SER A 106 10.02 1.66 5.22
CA SER A 106 9.86 2.48 6.41
C SER A 106 8.38 2.83 6.56
N ILE A 107 7.75 2.30 7.62
CA ILE A 107 6.31 2.36 7.86
C ILE A 107 6.10 2.94 9.25
N ARG A 108 5.22 3.94 9.32
CA ARG A 108 4.74 4.54 10.56
C ARG A 108 3.25 4.82 10.43
N HIS A 109 2.45 4.08 11.19
CA HIS A 109 1.02 4.34 11.32
C HIS A 109 0.73 4.81 12.73
N GLU A 110 0.23 6.02 12.84
CA GLU A 110 -0.27 6.58 14.09
C GLU A 110 -1.78 6.67 14.01
N GLN A 111 -2.45 6.21 15.05
CA GLN A 111 -3.89 6.35 15.17
C GLN A 111 -4.19 6.86 16.56
N HIS A 112 -5.07 7.85 16.61
CA HIS A 112 -5.58 8.43 17.83
C HIS A 112 -7.09 8.50 17.71
N TRP A 113 -7.82 8.05 18.71
CA TRP A 113 -9.26 8.23 18.75
C TRP A 113 -9.79 8.33 20.16
N THR A 114 -10.99 8.89 20.26
CA THR A 114 -11.70 9.05 21.50
C THR A 114 -13.02 8.32 21.46
N GLU A 115 -13.47 7.82 22.61
CA GLU A 115 -14.74 7.12 22.78
C GLU A 115 -15.47 7.67 24.01
N GLN A 116 -16.78 7.43 24.08
CA GLN A 116 -17.63 7.81 25.22
C GLN A 116 -17.55 9.30 25.56
N ASN A 117 -17.79 10.18 24.59
CA ASN A 117 -17.72 11.64 24.75
C ASN A 117 -16.34 12.15 25.20
N GLY A 118 -15.27 11.51 24.75
CA GLY A 118 -13.90 11.88 25.08
C GLY A 118 -13.44 11.41 26.46
N VAL A 119 -14.19 10.51 27.10
CA VAL A 119 -13.78 9.89 28.36
C VAL A 119 -12.69 8.87 28.12
N ILE A 120 -12.80 8.05 27.07
CA ILE A 120 -11.76 7.08 26.74
C ILE A 120 -10.91 7.63 25.61
N ILE A 121 -9.60 7.60 25.79
CA ILE A 121 -8.60 8.01 24.80
C ILE A 121 -7.79 6.77 24.44
N ARG A 122 -7.69 6.48 23.15
CA ARG A 122 -6.85 5.41 22.62
C ARG A 122 -5.86 5.96 21.64
N ASP A 123 -4.63 5.48 21.74
CA ASP A 123 -3.60 5.72 20.75
C ASP A 123 -2.96 4.38 20.35
N SER A 124 -2.59 4.26 19.08
CA SER A 124 -1.84 3.11 18.60
C SER A 124 -0.76 3.56 17.63
N LEU A 125 0.42 2.97 17.78
CA LEU A 125 1.58 3.16 16.94
C LEU A 125 1.99 1.83 16.34
N VAL A 126 2.15 1.80 15.02
CA VAL A 126 2.80 0.70 14.30
C VAL A 126 4.02 1.27 13.61
N THR A 127 5.20 0.71 13.88
CA THR A 127 6.43 1.08 13.21
C THR A 127 7.13 -0.14 12.65
N TYR A 128 7.67 0.00 11.44
CA TYR A 128 8.54 -0.98 10.82
C TYR A 128 9.61 -0.24 10.02
N ASP A 129 10.86 -0.64 10.19
CA ASP A 129 11.99 -0.09 9.43
C ASP A 129 12.94 -1.25 9.15
N GLY A 130 12.94 -1.75 7.91
CA GLY A 130 13.65 -2.99 7.61
C GLY A 130 13.47 -3.52 6.19
N PRO A 131 14.14 -4.66 5.91
CA PRO A 131 14.16 -5.24 4.58
C PRO A 131 12.81 -5.86 4.21
N VAL A 132 12.38 -5.63 2.98
CA VAL A 132 11.21 -6.27 2.37
C VAL A 132 11.62 -7.00 1.10
N LYS A 133 10.88 -8.07 0.78
CA LYS A 133 11.14 -8.87 -0.42
C LYS A 133 10.09 -8.56 -1.46
N PHE A 134 10.49 -8.53 -2.73
CA PHE A 134 9.52 -8.64 -3.82
C PHE A 134 8.80 -9.98 -3.68
N TYR A 135 7.47 -9.96 -3.83
CA TYR A 135 6.62 -11.14 -3.83
C TYR A 135 6.34 -11.51 -5.28
N GLY A 136 6.80 -12.68 -5.71
CA GLY A 136 6.41 -13.25 -6.99
C GLY A 136 6.53 -14.76 -6.99
N ASP A 137 5.56 -15.43 -7.61
CA ASP A 137 5.57 -16.85 -7.89
C ASP A 137 5.67 -17.08 -9.40
N GLU A 138 5.69 -18.34 -9.85
CA GLU A 138 5.91 -18.67 -11.27
C GLU A 138 4.89 -18.00 -12.22
N GLU A 139 3.71 -17.64 -11.72
CA GLU A 139 2.63 -17.02 -12.51
C GLU A 139 2.63 -15.49 -12.39
N GLU A 140 2.99 -14.94 -11.22
CA GLU A 140 2.98 -13.51 -10.95
C GLU A 140 4.39 -12.99 -10.57
N PRO A 141 5.09 -12.27 -11.46
CA PRO A 141 6.38 -11.67 -11.12
C PRO A 141 6.22 -10.54 -10.09
N GLY A 142 7.17 -10.42 -9.17
CA GLY A 142 7.12 -9.37 -8.13
C GLY A 142 7.44 -7.96 -8.62
N PHE A 143 8.03 -7.84 -9.81
CA PHE A 143 8.14 -6.59 -10.52
C PHE A 143 7.98 -6.84 -12.01
N LEU A 144 7.15 -6.02 -12.65
CA LEU A 144 6.74 -6.20 -14.04
C LEU A 144 6.64 -4.86 -14.74
N VAL A 145 7.19 -4.79 -15.95
CA VAL A 145 6.98 -3.68 -16.89
C VAL A 145 6.29 -4.23 -18.13
N TRP A 146 5.18 -3.61 -18.49
CA TRP A 146 4.40 -3.91 -19.68
C TRP A 146 4.64 -2.84 -20.71
N LEU A 147 5.26 -3.17 -21.84
CA LEU A 147 5.43 -2.25 -22.97
C LEU A 147 4.34 -2.56 -24.00
N MET A 148 3.60 -1.55 -24.43
CA MET A 148 2.56 -1.64 -25.45
C MET A 148 2.96 -0.72 -26.62
N PRO A 149 3.80 -1.20 -27.56
CA PRO A 149 4.40 -0.36 -28.60
C PRO A 149 3.39 0.31 -29.52
N GLU A 150 2.29 -0.39 -29.86
CA GLU A 150 1.24 0.13 -30.74
C GLU A 150 0.53 1.33 -30.11
N GLU A 151 0.20 1.23 -28.83
CA GLU A 151 -0.44 2.29 -28.05
C GLU A 151 0.53 3.38 -27.61
N LYS A 152 1.85 3.15 -27.80
CA LYS A 152 2.95 4.04 -27.39
C LYS A 152 2.96 4.31 -25.88
N ILE A 153 2.54 3.33 -25.09
CA ILE A 153 2.50 3.42 -23.63
C ILE A 153 3.15 2.21 -22.97
N TYR A 154 3.38 2.33 -21.67
CA TYR A 154 3.81 1.23 -20.81
C TYR A 154 3.21 1.35 -19.42
N ALA A 155 3.22 0.24 -18.68
CA ALA A 155 2.80 0.18 -17.29
C ALA A 155 3.88 -0.49 -16.43
N ILE A 156 3.88 -0.16 -15.14
CA ILE A 156 4.73 -0.79 -14.13
C ILE A 156 3.85 -1.35 -13.03
N GLN A 157 4.12 -2.59 -12.63
CA GLN A 157 3.46 -3.27 -11.53
C GLN A 157 4.50 -3.83 -10.57
N TRP A 158 4.16 -3.84 -9.28
CA TRP A 158 5.01 -4.43 -8.24
C TRP A 158 4.19 -5.14 -7.17
N GLY A 159 4.84 -6.10 -6.52
CA GLY A 159 4.35 -6.81 -5.34
C GLY A 159 5.48 -7.01 -4.33
N PHE A 160 5.20 -6.76 -3.06
CA PHE A 160 6.08 -6.95 -1.92
C PHE A 160 5.43 -7.91 -0.92
N ALA A 161 6.24 -8.78 -0.33
CA ALA A 161 5.78 -9.69 0.72
C ALA A 161 5.39 -8.90 1.97
N PRO A 162 4.31 -9.30 2.67
CA PRO A 162 3.89 -8.63 3.90
C PRO A 162 4.96 -8.72 4.98
N VAL A 163 5.00 -7.73 5.87
CA VAL A 163 5.93 -7.68 7.00
C VAL A 163 5.21 -7.77 8.33
N LYS A 164 5.87 -8.35 9.33
CA LYS A 164 5.38 -8.36 10.71
C LYS A 164 5.99 -7.20 11.48
N ALA A 165 5.14 -6.40 12.09
CA ALA A 165 5.54 -5.24 12.87
C ALA A 165 4.92 -5.29 14.27
N GLN A 166 5.57 -4.63 15.22
CA GLN A 166 5.00 -4.45 16.55
C GLN A 166 4.01 -3.28 16.52
N ARG A 167 2.80 -3.54 16.99
CA ARG A 167 1.80 -2.53 17.32
C ARG A 167 1.80 -2.32 18.83
N ILE A 168 2.00 -1.08 19.23
CA ILE A 168 1.85 -0.62 20.62
C ILE A 168 0.56 0.18 20.68
N SER A 169 -0.33 -0.16 21.60
CA SER A 169 -1.58 0.59 21.81
C SER A 169 -1.71 0.98 23.28
N HIS A 170 -2.12 2.21 23.55
CA HIS A 170 -2.44 2.67 24.90
C HIS A 170 -3.92 3.01 25.00
N CYS A 171 -4.48 2.78 26.19
CA CYS A 171 -5.82 3.21 26.56
C CYS A 171 -5.75 4.02 27.84
N ARG A 172 -6.42 5.18 27.87
CA ARG A 172 -6.47 6.08 29.01
C ARG A 172 -7.90 6.50 29.27
N ILE A 173 -8.29 6.54 30.54
CA ILE A 173 -9.58 7.06 30.98
C ILE A 173 -9.38 8.49 31.51
N LYS A 174 -10.23 9.41 31.06
CA LYS A 174 -10.23 10.79 31.50
C LYS A 174 -10.91 10.87 32.87
N GLY A 175 -10.18 11.36 33.88
CA GLY A 175 -10.65 11.43 35.27
C GLY A 175 -9.70 10.65 36.17
N GLY A 176 -9.00 11.36 37.07
CA GLY A 176 -7.88 10.81 37.84
C GLY A 176 -8.23 9.57 38.66
N GLU A 177 -9.39 9.56 39.31
CA GLU A 177 -9.83 8.45 40.16
C GLU A 177 -10.12 7.17 39.36
N ALA A 178 -10.84 7.28 38.24
CA ALA A 178 -11.18 6.13 37.40
C ALA A 178 -9.94 5.51 36.73
N GLU A 179 -9.02 6.36 36.27
CA GLU A 179 -7.73 5.92 35.69
C GLU A 179 -6.82 5.30 36.75
N GLN A 180 -6.81 5.84 37.97
CA GLN A 180 -6.03 5.28 39.07
C GLN A 180 -6.57 3.92 39.51
N MET A 181 -7.90 3.81 39.69
CA MET A 181 -8.57 2.54 39.99
C MET A 181 -8.30 1.48 38.92
N ARG A 182 -8.31 1.87 37.64
CA ARG A 182 -7.94 0.98 36.52
C ARG A 182 -6.50 0.47 36.65
N LYS A 183 -5.53 1.35 36.91
CA LYS A 183 -4.13 0.98 37.10
C LYS A 183 -3.92 0.06 38.31
N GLU A 184 -4.63 0.32 39.41
CA GLU A 184 -4.60 -0.55 40.60
C GLU A 184 -5.12 -1.95 40.26
N LEU A 185 -6.26 -2.05 39.59
CA LEU A 185 -6.83 -3.34 39.15
C LEU A 185 -5.90 -4.10 38.19
N GLU A 186 -5.15 -3.39 37.34
CA GLU A 186 -4.14 -4.01 36.46
C GLU A 186 -2.95 -4.58 37.23
N GLN A 187 -2.51 -3.93 38.31
CA GLN A 187 -1.33 -4.34 39.08
C GLN A 187 -1.63 -5.43 40.11
N MET A 188 -2.89 -5.61 40.51
CA MET A 188 -3.22 -6.63 41.51
C MET A 188 -2.93 -8.05 40.97
N PRO A 189 -2.18 -8.88 41.72
CA PRO A 189 -1.99 -10.28 41.37
C PRO A 189 -3.32 -11.04 41.43
N PRO A 190 -3.48 -12.12 40.65
CA PRO A 190 -4.63 -13.02 40.83
C PRO A 190 -4.54 -13.61 42.24
N SER A 191 -5.53 -13.33 43.09
CA SER A 191 -5.61 -13.99 44.40
C SER A 191 -6.44 -15.27 44.26
N PRO A 192 -6.00 -16.40 44.85
CA PRO A 192 -6.76 -17.64 44.84
C PRO A 192 -8.11 -17.53 45.56
N ASP A 193 -8.27 -16.54 46.45
CA ASP A 193 -9.49 -16.34 47.26
C ASP A 193 -10.46 -15.27 46.69
N GLN A 194 -10.18 -14.74 45.48
CA GLN A 194 -11.04 -13.73 44.89
C GLN A 194 -12.36 -14.31 44.37
N ARG A 195 -13.44 -13.54 44.57
CA ARG A 195 -14.76 -13.89 44.04
C ARG A 195 -14.70 -13.94 42.50
N PRO A 196 -15.40 -14.87 41.84
CA PRO A 196 -15.40 -15.00 40.38
C PRO A 196 -15.70 -13.69 39.62
N MET A 197 -16.55 -12.83 40.18
CA MET A 197 -16.90 -11.53 39.60
C MET A 197 -15.72 -10.53 39.59
N GLU A 198 -14.84 -10.57 40.59
CA GLU A 198 -13.67 -9.70 40.66
C GLU A 198 -12.58 -10.17 39.68
N GLN A 199 -12.44 -11.49 39.50
CA GLN A 199 -11.58 -12.07 38.47
C GLN A 199 -12.08 -11.72 37.06
N LEU A 200 -13.40 -11.79 36.82
CA LEU A 200 -14.02 -11.40 35.56
C LEU A 200 -13.81 -9.90 35.27
N GLY A 201 -14.02 -9.03 36.27
CA GLY A 201 -13.82 -7.58 36.13
C GLY A 201 -12.38 -7.22 35.75
N ARG A 202 -11.37 -7.87 36.37
CA ARG A 202 -9.94 -7.69 36.01
C ARG A 202 -9.63 -8.16 34.60
N GLY A 203 -10.17 -9.33 34.23
CA GLY A 203 -10.00 -9.89 32.88
C GLY A 203 -10.52 -8.93 31.81
N LEU A 204 -11.72 -8.37 32.02
CA LEU A 204 -12.34 -7.40 31.14
C LEU A 204 -11.60 -6.07 31.10
N ALA A 205 -11.16 -5.53 32.24
CA ALA A 205 -10.40 -4.27 32.27
C ALA A 205 -9.07 -4.39 31.50
N ARG A 206 -8.31 -5.46 31.73
CA ARG A 206 -7.05 -5.75 31.02
C ARG A 206 -7.23 -6.02 29.53
N THR A 207 -8.37 -6.56 29.11
CA THR A 207 -8.62 -6.84 27.68
C THR A 207 -9.20 -5.65 26.93
N LEU A 208 -10.07 -4.87 27.56
CA LEU A 208 -10.82 -3.79 26.93
C LEU A 208 -10.09 -2.43 26.97
N CYS A 209 -9.30 -2.13 28.01
CA CYS A 209 -8.59 -0.85 28.15
C CYS A 209 -7.27 -1.00 28.93
N ALA A 210 -6.36 -1.81 28.38
CA ALA A 210 -5.02 -1.94 28.94
C ALA A 210 -4.24 -0.61 28.89
N SER A 211 -3.44 -0.31 29.92
CA SER A 211 -2.51 0.83 29.92
C SER A 211 -1.63 0.82 28.67
N GLU A 212 -1.06 -0.35 28.38
CA GLU A 212 -0.24 -0.63 27.21
C GLU A 212 -0.53 -2.05 26.74
N LYS A 213 -0.75 -2.22 25.44
CA LYS A 213 -0.93 -3.51 24.79
C LYS A 213 0.05 -3.61 23.63
N ARG A 214 0.90 -4.64 23.67
CA ARG A 214 1.82 -4.98 22.57
C ARG A 214 1.24 -6.15 21.81
N THR A 215 1.08 -5.99 20.50
CA THR A 215 0.63 -7.06 19.60
C THR A 215 1.47 -7.06 18.34
N THR A 216 1.74 -8.24 17.80
CA THR A 216 2.32 -8.35 16.46
C THR A 216 1.19 -8.21 15.43
N THR A 217 1.35 -7.31 14.47
CA THR A 217 0.44 -7.14 13.34
C THR A 217 1.18 -7.44 12.05
N GLU A 218 0.50 -8.08 11.12
CA GLU A 218 0.96 -8.15 9.75
C GLU A 218 0.60 -6.84 9.04
N ILE A 219 1.53 -6.34 8.21
CA ILE A 219 1.35 -5.18 7.35
C ILE A 219 1.50 -5.67 5.91
N SER A 220 0.37 -5.73 5.23
CA SER A 220 0.24 -5.93 3.78
C SER A 220 -0.18 -4.61 3.12
N GLY A 221 0.42 -3.50 3.56
CA GLY A 221 -0.04 -2.12 3.32
C GLY A 221 -0.33 -1.79 1.86
N LYS A 222 -1.06 -0.71 1.62
CA LYS A 222 -1.52 -0.35 0.26
C LYS A 222 -0.40 -0.13 -0.75
N LEU A 223 0.83 0.15 -0.30
CA LEU A 223 2.00 0.30 -1.16
C LEU A 223 2.71 -1.02 -1.47
N PHE A 224 2.38 -2.10 -0.75
CA PHE A 224 3.00 -3.41 -0.96
C PHE A 224 2.59 -4.04 -2.29
N GLY A 225 1.50 -3.57 -2.91
CA GLY A 225 1.15 -3.93 -4.28
C GLY A 225 0.50 -2.77 -4.99
N GLY A 226 0.91 -2.52 -6.23
CA GLY A 226 0.37 -1.40 -6.99
C GLY A 226 0.85 -1.37 -8.43
N SER A 227 0.25 -0.45 -9.17
CA SER A 227 0.48 -0.22 -10.59
C SER A 227 0.55 1.28 -10.89
N VAL A 228 1.33 1.62 -11.92
CA VAL A 228 1.25 2.89 -12.66
C VAL A 228 1.02 2.53 -14.12
N VAL A 229 -0.03 3.05 -14.73
CA VAL A 229 -0.49 2.71 -16.09
C VAL A 229 -0.44 3.94 -17.00
N ASP A 230 -0.64 3.72 -18.31
CA ASP A 230 -0.74 4.75 -19.35
C ASP A 230 0.49 5.69 -19.42
N ILE A 231 1.68 5.16 -19.15
CA ILE A 231 2.91 5.95 -19.16
C ILE A 231 3.43 6.06 -20.60
N PRO A 232 3.69 7.25 -21.15
CA PRO A 232 4.20 7.37 -22.52
C PRO A 232 5.54 6.67 -22.73
N LEU A 233 5.66 5.87 -23.79
CA LEU A 233 6.93 5.23 -24.14
C LEU A 233 7.99 6.29 -24.49
N PRO A 234 9.18 6.24 -23.88
CA PRO A 234 10.24 7.18 -24.17
C PRO A 234 10.87 6.90 -25.54
N SER A 235 11.50 7.93 -26.12
CA SER A 235 12.30 7.79 -27.35
C SER A 235 13.66 7.11 -27.10
N SER A 236 13.95 6.70 -25.86
CA SER A 236 15.21 6.07 -25.44
C SER A 236 14.92 4.71 -24.82
N LEU A 237 15.95 3.88 -24.66
CA LEU A 237 15.85 2.60 -23.94
C LEU A 237 15.70 2.77 -22.43
N VAL A 238 15.82 3.98 -21.87
CA VAL A 238 15.66 4.22 -20.43
C VAL A 238 14.19 4.45 -20.12
N LEU A 239 13.62 3.64 -19.22
CA LEU A 239 12.25 3.78 -18.74
C LEU A 239 12.29 4.45 -17.36
N GLU A 240 11.99 5.74 -17.29
CA GLU A 240 12.03 6.50 -16.05
C GLU A 240 10.85 7.47 -15.95
N GLY A 241 10.44 7.77 -14.73
CA GLY A 241 9.33 8.70 -14.52
C GLY A 241 8.82 8.71 -13.10
N GLU A 242 7.75 9.48 -12.91
CA GLU A 242 6.97 9.57 -11.69
C GLU A 242 5.48 9.51 -12.00
N GLY A 243 4.70 8.93 -11.08
CA GLY A 243 3.28 8.68 -11.31
C GLY A 243 2.52 8.44 -10.02
N LYS A 244 1.19 8.46 -10.13
CA LYS A 244 0.29 8.10 -9.02
C LYS A 244 0.02 6.60 -9.08
N VAL A 245 -0.11 5.99 -7.91
CA VAL A 245 -0.48 4.57 -7.81
C VAL A 245 -1.99 4.44 -8.03
N GLU A 246 -2.40 3.55 -8.93
CA GLU A 246 -3.80 3.39 -9.37
C GLU A 246 -4.78 3.14 -8.21
N ASN A 247 -4.43 2.21 -7.31
CA ASN A 247 -5.25 1.82 -6.16
C ASN A 247 -5.09 2.75 -4.92
N GLU A 248 -4.12 3.66 -4.93
CA GLU A 248 -3.90 4.65 -3.88
C GLU A 248 -3.40 5.97 -4.49
N PRO A 249 -4.30 6.81 -5.03
CA PRO A 249 -3.92 8.02 -5.78
C PRO A 249 -3.16 9.08 -4.98
N GLN A 250 -3.15 8.97 -3.65
CA GLN A 250 -2.36 9.83 -2.75
C GLN A 250 -0.90 9.38 -2.64
N ALA A 251 -0.60 8.15 -3.06
CA ALA A 251 0.75 7.64 -3.14
C ALA A 251 1.42 8.09 -4.43
N LYS A 252 2.72 8.38 -4.33
CA LYS A 252 3.57 8.71 -5.47
C LYS A 252 4.60 7.61 -5.66
N ALA A 253 4.74 7.14 -6.89
CA ALA A 253 5.78 6.22 -7.31
C ALA A 253 6.77 6.97 -8.22
N ARG A 254 8.05 6.63 -8.08
CA ARG A 254 9.14 7.03 -8.97
C ARG A 254 9.91 5.79 -9.36
N TRP A 255 10.28 5.68 -10.63
CA TRP A 255 11.01 4.53 -11.13
C TRP A 255 12.11 4.95 -12.10
N SER A 256 13.08 4.07 -12.27
CA SER A 256 14.09 4.13 -13.33
C SER A 256 14.57 2.73 -13.63
N CYS A 257 14.33 2.26 -14.85
CA CYS A 257 14.84 1.01 -15.41
C CYS A 257 15.80 1.32 -16.56
N ARG A 258 17.02 0.78 -16.48
CA ARG A 258 18.07 1.00 -17.47
C ARG A 258 18.58 -0.33 -18.01
N PRO A 259 18.86 -0.43 -19.32
CA PRO A 259 19.54 -1.60 -19.88
C PRO A 259 20.93 -1.76 -19.25
N LEU A 260 21.35 -3.00 -19.01
CA LEU A 260 22.69 -3.38 -18.54
C LEU A 260 23.58 -3.88 -19.68
#